data_AF-C5B0N3-F1
#
_entry.id   AF-C5B0N3-F1
#
_cell.length_a   1.000
_cell.length_b   1.000
_cell.length_c   1.000
_cell.angle_alpha   90.00
_cell.angle_beta   90.00
_cell.angle_gamma   90.00
#
_symmetry.space_group_name_H-M   'P 1'
#
loop_
_entity.id
_entity.type
_entity.pdbx_description
1 polymer ?
#
loop_
_entity_poly.entity_id
_entity_poly.type
_entity_poly.pdbx_seq_one_letter_code
_entity_poly.pdbx_strand_id
1 'polypeptide(L)'
;MIAMASDKSLAAEIEAVLRANTCELGQADEADRFLIVDVKKAAAEIAALQSRAFEDGARWMRERAYNAVIDVRHAAACNFSPEFSGAQGEARTNSLATAAKAVLALPLQPEGERNA
;
A
#
# COMPACT_ATOMS: atom_id res chain seq x y z
N MET A 1 15.93 1.69 -4.57
CA MET A 1 16.03 0.48 -3.73
C MET A 1 14.61 -0.05 -3.62
N ILE A 2 14.30 -1.12 -4.36
CA ILE A 2 12.94 -1.72 -4.37
C ILE A 2 12.73 -2.28 -2.96
N ALA A 3 11.78 -1.74 -2.20
CA ALA A 3 11.36 -2.38 -0.96
C ALA A 3 10.80 -3.74 -1.36
N MET A 4 11.57 -4.79 -1.07
CA MET A 4 11.15 -6.16 -1.32
C MET A 4 9.86 -6.40 -0.53
N ALA A 5 8.81 -6.81 -1.22
CA ALA A 5 7.62 -7.34 -0.58
C ALA A 5 8.08 -8.44 0.39
N SER A 6 7.56 -8.43 1.63
CA SER A 6 7.71 -9.54 2.58
C SER A 6 7.54 -10.87 1.82
N ASP A 7 8.54 -11.76 1.87
CA ASP A 7 8.48 -13.07 1.19
C ASP A 7 7.33 -13.95 1.72
N LYS A 8 6.66 -13.53 2.81
CA LYS A 8 5.46 -14.18 3.35
C LYS A 8 4.21 -13.41 2.92
N SER A 9 3.25 -14.12 2.35
CA SER A 9 1.95 -13.52 2.01
C SER A 9 1.21 -13.10 3.28
N LEU A 10 0.41 -12.03 3.20
CA LEU A 10 -0.46 -11.59 4.30
C LEU A 10 -1.33 -12.74 4.84
N ALA A 11 -1.79 -13.64 3.96
CA ALA A 11 -2.55 -14.80 4.37
C ALA A 11 -1.75 -15.76 5.28
N ALA A 12 -0.47 -15.98 4.98
CA ALA A 12 0.40 -16.81 5.82
C ALA A 12 0.68 -16.15 7.19
N GLU A 13 0.79 -14.82 7.25
CA GLU A 13 0.94 -14.08 8.51
C GLU A 13 -0.34 -14.15 9.35
N ILE A 14 -1.52 -13.99 8.73
CA ILE A 14 -2.82 -14.15 9.40
C ILE A 14 -2.99 -15.59 9.92
N GLU A 15 -2.64 -16.60 9.12
CA GLU A 15 -2.70 -18.00 9.55
C GLU A 15 -1.79 -18.25 10.76
N ALA A 16 -0.59 -17.67 10.79
CA ALA A 16 0.32 -17.79 11.92
C ALA A 16 -0.27 -17.17 13.21
N VAL A 17 -0.92 -16.00 13.11
CA VAL A 17 -1.63 -15.39 14.25
C VAL A 17 -2.76 -16.30 14.73
N LEU A 18 -3.56 -16.85 13.82
CA LEU A 18 -4.65 -17.74 14.17
C LEU A 18 -4.12 -19.00 14.88
N ARG A 19 -3.10 -19.65 14.34
CA ARG A 19 -2.47 -20.84 14.95
C ARG A 19 -1.89 -20.54 16.34
N ALA A 20 -1.26 -19.38 16.52
CA ALA A 20 -0.70 -18.98 17.81
C ALA A 20 -1.77 -18.70 18.89
N ASN A 21 -3.01 -18.42 18.47
CA ASN A 21 -4.12 -18.11 19.35
C ASN A 21 -5.21 -19.19 19.36
N THR A 22 -4.95 -20.37 18.78
CA THR A 22 -5.85 -21.52 18.83
C THR A 22 -5.35 -22.62 19.76
N CYS A 23 -6.27 -23.34 20.41
CA CYS A 23 -5.99 -24.64 21.01
C CYS A 23 -6.75 -25.75 20.28
N GLU A 24 -6.14 -26.94 20.20
CA GLU A 24 -6.76 -28.14 19.66
C GLU A 24 -7.79 -28.69 20.66
N LEU A 25 -9.02 -28.90 20.21
CA LEU A 25 -10.09 -29.50 21.02
C LEU A 25 -10.18 -31.03 20.85
N GLY A 26 -9.24 -31.64 20.11
CA GLY A 26 -9.24 -33.05 19.73
C GLY A 26 -10.10 -33.35 18.49
N GLN A 27 -10.09 -34.61 18.06
CA GLN A 27 -10.87 -35.10 16.93
C GLN A 27 -12.27 -35.53 17.39
N ALA A 28 -13.31 -35.00 16.75
CA ALA A 28 -14.65 -35.56 16.81
C ALA A 28 -15.08 -35.85 15.37
N ASP A 29 -15.23 -37.14 15.05
CA ASP A 29 -15.70 -37.71 13.78
C ASP A 29 -15.49 -36.78 12.56
N GLU A 30 -14.30 -36.88 11.97
CA GLU A 30 -13.92 -36.37 10.64
C GLU A 30 -13.54 -34.88 10.48
N ALA A 31 -13.53 -34.05 11.54
CA ALA A 31 -13.00 -32.67 11.42
C ALA A 31 -12.10 -32.24 12.59
N ASP A 32 -10.96 -31.64 12.27
CA ASP A 32 -10.12 -30.94 13.24
C ASP A 32 -10.88 -29.73 13.80
N ARG A 33 -11.07 -29.70 15.13
CA ARG A 33 -11.73 -28.59 15.83
C ARG A 33 -10.70 -27.75 16.55
N PHE A 34 -10.65 -26.48 16.18
CA PHE A 34 -9.81 -25.47 16.82
C PHE A 34 -10.68 -24.46 17.56
N LEU A 35 -10.28 -24.10 18.78
CA LEU A 35 -10.88 -23.01 19.54
C LEU A 35 -9.91 -21.82 19.55
N ILE A 36 -10.36 -20.65 19.13
CA ILE A 36 -9.58 -19.41 19.30
C ILE A 36 -9.72 -18.98 20.77
N VAL A 37 -8.61 -19.01 21.51
CA VAL A 37 -8.58 -18.83 22.97
C VAL A 37 -8.60 -17.35 23.35
N ASP A 38 -7.99 -16.49 22.54
CA ASP A 38 -7.95 -15.03 22.76
C ASP A 38 -8.31 -14.27 21.46
N VAL A 39 -9.62 -14.22 21.20
CA VAL A 39 -10.17 -13.56 20.00
C VAL A 39 -9.79 -12.09 19.92
N LYS A 40 -9.74 -11.38 21.05
CA LYS A 40 -9.45 -9.93 21.06
C LYS A 40 -8.00 -9.67 20.66
N LYS A 41 -7.07 -10.43 21.20
CA LYS A 41 -5.65 -10.33 20.85
C LYS A 41 -5.41 -10.69 19.38
N ALA A 42 -5.95 -11.82 18.93
CA ALA A 42 -5.82 -12.25 17.54
C ALA A 42 -6.40 -11.21 16.55
N ALA A 43 -7.56 -10.62 16.87
CA ALA A 43 -8.17 -9.58 16.04
C ALA A 43 -7.30 -8.31 15.95
N ALA A 44 -6.71 -7.88 17.07
CA ALA A 44 -5.82 -6.71 17.08
C ALA A 44 -4.54 -6.94 16.26
N GLU A 45 -3.94 -8.13 16.36
CA GLU A 45 -2.76 -8.50 15.57
C GLU A 45 -3.08 -8.58 14.07
N ILE A 46 -4.21 -9.18 13.68
CA ILE A 46 -4.65 -9.23 12.28
C ILE A 46 -4.92 -7.82 11.73
N ALA A 47 -5.58 -6.96 12.50
CA ALA A 47 -5.82 -5.57 12.09
C ALA A 47 -4.50 -4.83 11.82
N ALA A 48 -3.50 -4.97 12.71
CA ALA A 48 -2.18 -4.37 12.50
C ALA A 48 -1.48 -4.91 11.23
N LEU A 49 -1.59 -6.21 10.95
CA LEU A 49 -1.07 -6.81 9.72
C LEU A 49 -1.75 -6.26 8.47
N GLN A 50 -3.08 -6.09 8.51
CA GLN A 50 -3.86 -5.53 7.41
C GLN A 50 -3.50 -4.07 7.15
N SER A 51 -3.38 -3.24 8.20
CA SER A 51 -2.96 -1.85 8.08
C SER A 51 -1.56 -1.74 7.48
N ARG A 52 -0.60 -2.56 7.93
CA ARG A 52 0.76 -2.59 7.35
C ARG A 52 0.72 -2.95 5.86
N ALA A 53 0.00 -4.01 5.49
CA ALA A 53 -0.10 -4.45 4.11
C ALA A 53 -0.76 -3.39 3.21
N PHE A 54 -1.76 -2.67 3.73
CA PHE A 54 -2.39 -1.56 3.03
C PHE A 54 -1.40 -0.41 2.81
N GLU A 55 -0.67 0.02 3.85
CA GLU A 55 0.33 1.09 3.75
C GLU A 55 1.45 0.76 2.75
N ASP A 56 1.93 -0.48 2.76
CA ASP A 56 2.94 -0.97 1.81
C ASP A 56 2.41 -0.92 0.38
N GLY A 57 1.17 -1.39 0.16
CA GLY A 57 0.49 -1.31 -1.13
C GLY A 57 0.30 0.14 -1.60
N ALA A 58 -0.15 1.03 -0.72
CA ALA A 58 -0.33 2.44 -1.01
C ALA A 58 1.00 3.13 -1.36
N ARG A 59 2.08 2.80 -0.64
CA ARG A 59 3.43 3.31 -0.91
C ARG A 59 3.90 2.87 -2.30
N TRP A 60 3.72 1.59 -2.63
CA TRP A 60 4.07 1.04 -3.93
C TRP A 60 3.28 1.70 -5.07
N MET A 61 1.96 1.86 -4.92
CA MET A 61 1.14 2.54 -5.92
C MET A 61 1.55 4.01 -6.09
N ARG A 62 1.82 4.70 -4.98
CA ARG A 62 2.26 6.11 -5.00
C ARG A 62 3.60 6.29 -5.71
N GLU A 63 4.57 5.42 -5.47
CA GLU A 63 5.86 5.44 -6.16
C GLU A 63 5.68 5.25 -7.67
N ARG A 64 4.84 4.29 -8.09
CA ARG A 64 4.55 4.05 -9.50
C ARG A 64 3.82 5.22 -10.16
N ALA A 65 2.82 5.78 -9.48
CA ALA A 65 2.11 6.96 -9.96
C ALA A 65 3.05 8.16 -10.10
N TYR A 66 3.96 8.36 -9.15
CA TYR A 66 4.95 9.43 -9.21
C TYR A 66 5.87 9.24 -10.43
N ASN A 67 6.42 8.04 -10.61
CA ASN A 67 7.29 7.74 -11.75
C ASN A 67 6.56 7.95 -13.08
N ALA A 68 5.31 7.51 -13.20
CA ALA A 68 4.50 7.75 -14.39
C ALA A 68 4.31 9.26 -14.68
N VAL A 69 4.08 10.09 -13.66
CA VAL A 69 3.98 11.55 -13.84
C VAL A 69 5.31 12.15 -14.27
N ILE A 70 6.43 11.65 -13.73
CA ILE A 70 7.79 12.10 -14.14
C ILE A 70 8.06 11.73 -15.60
N ASP A 71 7.71 10.53 -16.04
CA ASP A 71 7.89 10.10 -17.43
C ASP A 71 7.06 10.96 -18.38
N VAL A 72 5.79 11.23 -18.04
CA VAL A 72 4.91 12.12 -18.82
C VAL A 72 5.47 13.55 -18.84
N ARG A 73 6.01 14.04 -17.72
CA ARG A 73 6.67 15.36 -17.67
C ARG A 73 7.88 15.41 -18.58
N HIS A 74 8.71 14.37 -18.59
CA HIS A 74 9.87 14.29 -19.46
C HIS A 74 9.44 14.30 -20.93
N ALA A 75 8.47 13.46 -21.30
CA ALA A 75 7.93 13.43 -22.66
C ALA A 75 7.30 14.77 -23.07
N ALA A 76 6.61 15.47 -22.15
CA ALA A 76 6.07 16.79 -22.40
C ALA A 76 7.17 17.84 -22.61
N ALA A 77 8.25 17.80 -21.82
CA ALA A 77 9.37 18.72 -21.99
C ALA A 77 10.09 18.54 -23.33
N CYS A 78 10.22 17.29 -23.81
CA CYS A 78 10.79 16.99 -25.12
C CYS A 78 9.90 17.47 -26.28
N ASN A 79 8.58 17.38 -26.16
CA ASN A 79 7.63 17.74 -27.24
C ASN A 79 7.16 19.20 -27.21
N PHE A 80 7.21 19.83 -26.04
CA PHE A 80 6.72 21.19 -25.79
C PHE A 80 7.77 22.01 -25.05
N SER A 81 9.00 22.02 -25.57
CA SER A 81 10.07 22.78 -24.92
C SER A 81 9.65 24.26 -24.79
N PRO A 82 10.05 24.94 -23.71
CA PRO A 82 9.79 26.38 -23.56
C PRO A 82 10.34 27.20 -24.73
N GLU A 83 11.40 26.71 -25.37
CA GLU A 83 12.03 27.35 -26.53
C GLU A 83 11.11 27.38 -27.76
N PHE A 84 10.31 26.33 -28.00
CA PHE A 84 9.42 26.24 -29.16
C PHE A 84 7.94 26.53 -28.83
N SER A 85 7.53 26.30 -27.59
CA SER A 85 6.13 26.43 -27.14
C SER A 85 5.89 27.61 -26.18
N GLY A 86 6.94 28.37 -25.86
CA GLY A 86 6.87 29.55 -24.99
C GLY A 86 6.17 29.28 -23.66
N ALA A 87 5.32 30.20 -23.25
CA ALA A 87 4.55 30.13 -22.00
C ALA A 87 3.67 28.88 -21.88
N GLN A 88 3.20 28.30 -22.99
CA GLN A 88 2.39 27.07 -22.95
C GLN A 88 3.24 25.83 -22.59
N GLY A 89 4.48 25.76 -23.09
CA GLY A 89 5.42 24.69 -22.74
C GLY A 89 5.82 24.76 -21.26
N GLU A 90 6.04 25.98 -20.76
CA GLU A 90 6.32 26.24 -19.34
C GLU A 90 5.13 25.86 -18.44
N ALA A 91 3.91 26.32 -18.77
CA ALA A 91 2.71 26.01 -18.00
C ALA A 91 2.44 24.49 -17.91
N ARG A 92 2.64 23.75 -18.99
CA ARG A 92 2.49 22.28 -19.01
C ARG A 92 3.51 21.57 -18.14
N THR A 93 4.79 21.96 -18.24
CA THR A 93 5.87 21.40 -17.41
C THR A 93 5.62 21.65 -15.92
N ASN A 94 5.16 22.86 -15.58
CA ASN A 94 4.80 23.24 -14.21
C ASN A 94 3.58 22.49 -13.68
N SER A 95 2.58 22.25 -14.54
CA SER A 95 1.38 21.48 -14.18
C SER A 95 1.73 20.04 -13.81
N LEU A 96 2.64 19.40 -14.57
CA LEU A 96 3.10 18.04 -14.28
C LEU A 96 4.03 17.96 -13.06
N ALA A 97 4.86 18.99 -12.82
CA ALA A 97 5.61 19.10 -11.57
C ALA A 97 4.68 19.24 -10.35
N THR A 98 3.56 19.95 -10.51
CA THR A 98 2.53 20.08 -9.46
C THR A 98 1.81 18.74 -9.24
N ALA A 99 1.45 18.04 -10.31
CA ALA A 99 0.87 16.71 -10.22
C ALA A 99 1.79 15.71 -9.49
N ALA A 100 3.11 15.75 -9.76
CA ALA A 100 4.07 14.89 -9.07
C ALA A 100 4.10 15.15 -7.55
N LYS A 101 4.05 16.42 -7.14
CA LYS A 101 3.93 16.81 -5.72
C LYS A 101 2.62 16.35 -5.11
N ALA A 102 1.51 16.47 -5.85
CA ALA A 102 0.20 16.02 -5.38
C ALA A 102 0.17 14.50 -5.16
N VAL A 103 0.79 13.71 -6.06
CA VAL A 103 0.93 12.26 -5.87
C VAL A 103 1.70 11.93 -4.60
N LEU A 104 2.83 12.60 -4.34
CA LEU A 104 3.61 12.38 -3.12
C LEU A 104 2.85 12.75 -1.83
N ALA A 105 1.91 13.70 -1.92
CA ALA A 105 1.07 14.13 -0.82
C ALA A 105 -0.13 13.20 -0.56
N LEU A 106 -0.38 12.21 -1.42
CA LEU A 106 -1.47 11.25 -1.19
C LEU A 106 -1.25 10.48 0.13
N PRO A 107 -2.32 10.31 0.93
CA PRO A 107 -2.23 9.58 2.19
C PRO A 107 -1.92 8.11 1.93
N LEU A 108 -1.16 7.50 2.86
CA LEU A 108 -0.84 6.07 2.81
C LEU A 108 -1.87 5.21 3.55
N GLN A 109 -2.73 5.83 4.34
CA GLN A 109 -3.82 5.19 5.06
C GLN A 109 -5.16 5.71 4.52
N PRO A 110 -6.24 4.93 4.59
CA PRO A 110 -7.57 5.40 4.24
C PRO A 110 -8.01 6.53 5.18
N GLU A 111 -8.84 7.46 4.69
CA GLU A 111 -9.44 8.48 5.55
C GLU A 111 -10.36 7.83 6.59
N GLY A 112 -10.00 7.92 7.87
CA GLY A 112 -10.83 7.42 8.98
C GLY A 112 -10.10 6.56 10.02
N GLU A 113 -8.90 6.05 9.72
CA GLU A 113 -8.14 5.17 10.63
C GLU A 113 -7.11 5.91 11.52
N ARG A 114 -7.25 7.23 11.65
CA ARG A 114 -6.47 8.00 12.62
C ARG A 114 -7.14 7.86 13.99
N ASN A 115 -6.72 6.87 14.76
CA ASN A 115 -7.14 6.55 16.14
C ASN A 115 -8.34 5.58 16.24
N ALA A 116 -8.07 4.28 16.24
CA ALA A 116 -8.88 3.27 16.90
C ALA A 116 -8.00 2.55 17.93
#